data_AF-A0A1C7MJ15-F1
#
_entry.id   AF-A0A1C7MJ15-F1
#
_cell.length_a   1.000
_cell.length_b   1.000
_cell.length_c   1.000
_cell.angle_alpha   90.00
_cell.angle_beta   90.00
_cell.angle_gamma   90.00
#
_symmetry.space_group_name_H-M   'P 1'
#
loop_
_entity.id
_entity.type
_entity.pdbx_description
1 polymer ?
#
loop_
_entity_poly.entity_id
_entity_poly.type
_entity_poly.pdbx_seq_one_letter_code
_entity_poly.pdbx_strand_id
1 'polypeptide(L)'
;MRSLDHPSGRRPHSQDSICTYRFWIVSCIQALNSQEHDLQRLIQFEGQRATFRMTQAIDLRVENVPAEVIGVLSAGVVLFARHGDRLEFFQDPFTYDPSGTTLTPLGSVQEFQLGTFLRSTYLNQHSPSFIEGISADVVDINQLIVRADAAGEGNIILQSVTGLLQGLFPPTPHNNITLANGTTVITPLGGYQYIPVESVEPDEDISLNSFTSCPNFDQHTADFYASPLFLAEAAQAAPFLAELQPFADNRSIDFTNMFNIFDFATALDPEVAGIVDYAAVVALELHGGAHGAEPTVSIKFKNGTSDPKLHTLHLFGSHATNGVPLSQFIDLLAPAAVNSTQEWCTLCNQTTLRGCSVFNT
;
A
#
# COMPACT_ATOMS: atom_id res chain seq x y z
N MET A 1 6.55 -53.38 -50.28
CA MET A 1 6.95 -52.00 -50.63
C MET A 1 6.25 -51.06 -49.65
N ARG A 2 7.04 -50.41 -48.77
CA ARG A 2 6.88 -49.11 -48.05
C ARG A 2 5.50 -48.80 -47.42
N SER A 3 5.29 -48.40 -46.15
CA SER A 3 6.07 -47.99 -44.95
C SER A 3 5.03 -47.92 -43.80
N LEU A 4 5.11 -48.66 -42.67
CA LEU A 4 5.64 -48.34 -41.31
C LEU A 4 5.40 -46.86 -40.86
N ASP A 5 5.00 -46.47 -39.63
CA ASP A 5 4.69 -47.12 -38.33
C ASP A 5 4.01 -46.07 -37.38
N HIS A 6 3.61 -46.47 -36.17
CA HIS A 6 2.81 -45.73 -35.16
C HIS A 6 3.64 -44.81 -34.19
N PRO A 7 3.12 -44.23 -33.08
CA PRO A 7 3.14 -42.80 -32.70
C PRO A 7 4.18 -42.37 -31.62
N SER A 8 4.53 -41.07 -31.52
CA SER A 8 5.01 -40.41 -30.26
C SER A 8 5.37 -38.91 -30.45
N GLY A 9 5.17 -38.10 -29.39
CA GLY A 9 6.23 -37.19 -28.91
C GLY A 9 6.13 -35.67 -29.15
N ARG A 10 5.90 -34.95 -28.04
CA ARG A 10 6.45 -33.61 -27.66
C ARG A 10 6.00 -32.35 -28.42
N ARG A 11 5.24 -31.49 -27.71
CA ARG A 11 5.32 -30.02 -27.86
C ARG A 11 6.37 -29.49 -26.87
N PRO A 12 7.23 -28.53 -27.24
CA PRO A 12 8.13 -27.86 -26.30
C PRO A 12 7.48 -26.62 -25.65
N HIS A 13 8.04 -26.32 -24.49
CA HIS A 13 7.83 -25.23 -23.53
C HIS A 13 7.70 -23.80 -24.08
N SER A 14 6.86 -23.00 -23.41
CA SER A 14 7.17 -21.73 -22.72
C SER A 14 5.93 -21.41 -21.87
N GLN A 15 5.84 -21.67 -20.55
CA GLN A 15 6.55 -21.05 -19.43
C GLN A 15 7.29 -19.78 -19.83
N ASP A 16 6.57 -18.67 -19.89
CA ASP A 16 7.07 -17.30 -19.70
C ASP A 16 5.90 -16.30 -19.84
N SER A 17 5.09 -16.12 -18.80
CA SER A 17 4.13 -14.99 -18.73
C SER A 17 3.70 -14.57 -17.32
N ILE A 18 4.25 -15.15 -16.25
CA ILE A 18 3.74 -14.90 -14.87
C ILE A 18 4.69 -13.99 -14.05
N CYS A 19 5.80 -13.52 -14.62
CA CYS A 19 6.77 -12.67 -13.92
C CYS A 19 6.94 -11.29 -14.56
N THR A 20 5.88 -10.50 -14.74
CA THR A 20 6.01 -9.08 -15.15
C THR A 20 4.75 -8.27 -14.80
N TYR A 21 4.40 -8.17 -13.51
CA TYR A 21 3.38 -7.22 -13.04
C TYR A 21 3.82 -6.55 -11.73
N ARG A 22 4.99 -5.90 -11.77
CA ARG A 22 5.42 -4.91 -10.77
C ARG A 22 5.01 -3.52 -11.31
N PHE A 23 4.61 -2.58 -10.45
CA PHE A 23 4.39 -1.13 -10.74
C PHE A 23 2.99 -0.54 -11.02
N TRP A 24 1.86 -1.17 -10.68
CA TRP A 24 0.55 -0.57 -11.03
C TRP A 24 -0.16 0.25 -9.94
N ILE A 25 -0.05 -0.12 -8.65
CA ILE A 25 -1.03 0.37 -7.67
C ILE A 25 -0.61 1.66 -6.95
N VAL A 26 0.69 1.84 -6.67
CA VAL A 26 1.15 3.03 -5.92
C VAL A 26 1.01 4.30 -6.75
N SER A 27 1.33 4.21 -8.05
CA SER A 27 1.10 5.27 -9.02
C SER A 27 -0.39 5.60 -9.17
N CYS A 28 -1.31 4.67 -8.91
CA CYS A 28 -2.75 4.92 -9.03
C CYS A 28 -3.32 5.67 -7.82
N ILE A 29 -2.85 5.33 -6.61
CA ILE A 29 -3.19 6.06 -5.37
C ILE A 29 -2.61 7.49 -5.41
N GLN A 30 -1.43 7.67 -6.03
CA GLN A 30 -0.82 8.98 -6.24
C GLN A 30 -1.40 9.74 -7.45
N ALA A 31 -1.78 9.08 -8.54
CA ALA A 31 -2.40 9.69 -9.72
C ALA A 31 -3.86 10.13 -9.49
N LEU A 32 -4.57 9.52 -8.53
CA LEU A 32 -5.88 9.99 -8.06
C LEU A 32 -5.84 11.38 -7.40
N ASN A 33 -4.64 11.93 -7.18
CA ASN A 33 -4.41 13.29 -6.71
C ASN A 33 -4.32 14.31 -7.88
N SER A 34 -4.20 13.86 -9.13
CA SER A 34 -3.92 14.70 -10.32
C SER A 34 -5.11 14.93 -11.26
N GLN A 35 -6.31 14.47 -10.88
CA GLN A 35 -7.54 14.75 -11.62
C GLN A 35 -8.47 15.58 -10.72
N GLU A 36 -8.29 16.90 -10.81
CA GLU A 36 -9.22 17.90 -10.30
C GLU A 36 -10.63 17.61 -10.81
N HIS A 37 -11.52 17.23 -9.91
CA HIS A 37 -12.92 17.68 -9.87
C HIS A 37 -13.43 17.50 -8.44
N ASP A 38 -13.95 18.60 -7.86
CA ASP A 38 -14.77 18.71 -6.64
C ASP A 38 -14.08 18.83 -5.26
N LEU A 39 -13.57 20.03 -4.97
CA LEU A 39 -13.49 20.60 -3.61
C LEU A 39 -14.77 21.40 -3.28
N GLN A 40 -15.91 20.70 -3.19
CA GLN A 40 -17.16 21.26 -2.63
C GLN A 40 -17.91 20.29 -1.71
N ARG A 41 -17.25 19.28 -1.14
CA ARG A 41 -17.91 18.30 -0.25
C ARG A 41 -17.11 17.99 1.01
N LEU A 42 -16.70 19.02 1.75
CA LEU A 42 -16.22 18.82 3.12
C LEU A 42 -17.37 18.59 4.13
N ILE A 43 -18.64 18.75 3.74
CA ILE A 43 -19.81 18.31 4.53
C ILE A 43 -20.93 17.87 3.56
N GLN A 44 -20.84 16.67 2.97
CA GLN A 44 -21.97 15.80 2.59
C GLN A 44 -21.46 14.59 1.82
N PHE A 45 -21.65 13.41 2.40
CA PHE A 45 -21.63 12.13 1.69
C PHE A 45 -22.57 12.19 0.49
N GLU A 46 -22.03 12.26 -0.73
CA GLU A 46 -22.69 11.84 -1.97
C GLU A 46 -21.65 11.91 -3.10
N GLY A 47 -21.64 10.92 -4.01
CA GLY A 47 -20.73 10.86 -5.16
C GLY A 47 -19.48 10.01 -4.90
N GLN A 48 -19.51 8.77 -5.37
CA GLN A 48 -18.47 7.77 -5.19
C GLN A 48 -17.13 8.15 -5.83
N ARG A 49 -16.15 8.58 -5.03
CA ARG A 49 -14.70 8.46 -5.26
C ARG A 49 -14.01 8.73 -3.92
N ALA A 50 -13.54 7.69 -3.25
CA ALA A 50 -12.72 7.83 -2.06
C ALA A 50 -11.29 8.09 -2.51
N THR A 51 -10.79 9.31 -2.32
CA THR A 51 -9.39 9.66 -2.53
C THR A 51 -8.60 9.15 -1.33
N PHE A 52 -7.94 8.01 -1.47
CA PHE A 52 -7.02 7.50 -0.45
C PHE A 52 -5.66 8.12 -0.68
N ARG A 53 -5.15 8.92 0.26
CA ARG A 53 -3.72 9.20 0.33
C ARG A 53 -3.08 8.16 1.24
N MET A 54 -2.54 7.10 0.66
CA MET A 54 -1.53 6.28 1.32
C MET A 54 -0.18 6.62 0.72
N THR A 55 0.41 7.68 1.24
CA THR A 55 1.75 8.16 0.89
C THR A 55 2.86 7.41 1.63
N GLN A 56 2.50 6.43 2.48
CA GLN A 56 3.38 5.77 3.45
C GLN A 56 2.90 4.33 3.61
N ALA A 57 3.40 3.40 2.81
CA ALA A 57 2.80 2.08 2.70
C ALA A 57 3.80 0.95 2.93
N ILE A 58 3.35 -0.02 3.72
CA ILE A 58 3.87 -1.39 3.69
C ILE A 58 3.19 -2.09 2.51
N ASP A 59 3.95 -2.47 1.48
CA ASP A 59 3.48 -3.30 0.35
C ASP A 59 3.73 -4.76 0.70
N LEU A 60 2.65 -5.45 1.09
CA LEU A 60 2.67 -6.84 1.48
C LEU A 60 1.88 -7.65 0.45
N ARG A 61 2.56 -8.55 -0.24
CA ARG A 61 1.94 -9.48 -1.19
C ARG A 61 1.94 -10.86 -0.59
N VAL A 62 0.75 -11.43 -0.46
CA VAL A 62 0.56 -12.81 -0.03
C VAL A 62 -0.02 -13.55 -1.22
N GLU A 63 0.77 -14.47 -1.77
CA GLU A 63 0.41 -15.20 -2.98
C GLU A 63 0.56 -16.70 -2.72
N ASN A 64 -0.43 -17.47 -3.17
CA ASN A 64 -0.22 -18.89 -3.42
C ASN A 64 -0.62 -19.17 -4.87
N VAL A 65 0.33 -19.62 -5.69
CA VAL A 65 0.07 -19.95 -7.09
C VAL A 65 0.15 -21.47 -7.30
N PRO A 66 -0.85 -22.26 -6.90
CA PRO A 66 -1.06 -23.56 -7.52
C PRO A 66 -1.75 -23.38 -8.88
N ALA A 67 -1.35 -24.20 -9.86
CA ALA A 67 -1.77 -24.11 -11.25
C ALA A 67 -3.29 -24.33 -11.51
N GLU A 68 -4.08 -24.62 -10.49
CA GLU A 68 -5.53 -24.84 -10.58
C GLU A 68 -6.22 -24.33 -9.30
N VAL A 69 -6.58 -23.05 -9.27
CA VAL A 69 -7.50 -22.52 -8.23
C VAL A 69 -8.90 -23.02 -8.55
N ILE A 70 -9.46 -23.91 -7.73
CA ILE A 70 -10.81 -24.46 -7.90
C ILE A 70 -11.79 -23.63 -7.07
N GLY A 71 -12.36 -22.57 -7.64
CA GLY A 71 -13.52 -21.88 -7.05
C GLY A 71 -13.42 -20.36 -6.96
N VAL A 72 -14.21 -19.78 -6.05
CA VAL A 72 -14.40 -18.33 -5.82
C VAL A 72 -13.55 -17.82 -4.63
N LEU A 73 -12.58 -18.62 -4.17
CA LEU A 73 -11.71 -18.27 -3.04
C LEU A 73 -10.65 -17.24 -3.46
N SER A 74 -10.13 -16.50 -2.49
CA SER A 74 -9.05 -15.54 -2.73
C SER A 74 -7.77 -16.29 -3.12
N ALA A 75 -7.24 -15.97 -4.29
CA ALA A 75 -5.99 -16.53 -4.82
C ALA A 75 -4.75 -15.79 -4.27
N GLY A 76 -4.94 -14.56 -3.81
CA GLY A 76 -3.90 -13.75 -3.19
C GLY A 76 -4.41 -12.36 -2.80
N VAL A 77 -3.55 -11.60 -2.13
CA VAL A 77 -3.85 -10.21 -1.73
C VAL A 77 -2.60 -9.34 -1.84
N VAL A 78 -2.79 -8.10 -2.29
CA VAL A 78 -1.82 -7.02 -2.14
C VAL A 78 -2.35 -6.04 -1.10
N LEU A 79 -1.57 -5.79 -0.06
CA LEU A 79 -1.93 -4.93 1.05
C LEU A 79 -1.04 -3.69 1.02
N PHE A 80 -1.64 -2.52 1.14
CA PHE A 80 -0.97 -1.26 1.43
C PHE A 80 -1.40 -0.84 2.83
N ALA A 81 -0.49 -0.91 3.80
CA ALA A 81 -0.77 -0.52 5.18
C ALA A 81 -0.04 0.76 5.56
N ARG A 82 -0.76 1.72 6.16
CA ARG A 82 -0.17 2.91 6.80
C ARG A 82 0.56 2.47 8.06
N HIS A 83 1.70 3.10 8.34
CA HIS A 83 2.43 2.90 9.59
C HIS A 83 1.58 3.18 10.86
N GLY A 84 2.10 2.74 11.99
CA GLY A 84 1.51 2.98 13.30
C GLY A 84 1.79 4.39 13.83
N ASP A 85 1.14 4.75 14.93
CA ASP A 85 1.34 6.01 15.64
C ASP A 85 2.81 6.37 15.85
N ARG A 86 3.09 7.66 15.66
CA ARG A 86 4.44 8.23 15.66
C ARG A 86 4.45 9.59 16.37
N LEU A 87 5.65 10.07 16.67
CA LEU A 87 5.85 11.45 17.10
C LEU A 87 5.53 12.45 15.98
N GLU A 88 5.72 13.73 16.29
CA GLU A 88 5.53 14.83 15.35
C GLU A 88 6.24 14.57 14.02
N PHE A 89 5.58 15.03 12.95
CA PHE A 89 6.06 14.97 11.59
C PHE A 89 5.78 16.31 10.91
N PHE A 90 6.66 16.65 9.99
CA PHE A 90 6.50 17.76 9.09
C PHE A 90 6.74 17.28 7.66
N GLN A 91 5.94 17.80 6.73
CA GLN A 91 6.11 17.63 5.30
C GLN A 91 6.11 19.00 4.63
N ASP A 92 7.07 19.26 3.75
CA ASP A 92 7.08 20.52 3.00
C ASP A 92 5.82 20.66 2.15
N PRO A 93 5.04 21.75 2.26
CA PRO A 93 3.77 21.86 1.54
C PRO A 93 3.93 22.01 0.02
N PHE A 94 5.10 22.40 -0.49
CA PHE A 94 5.32 22.62 -1.93
C PHE A 94 6.05 21.45 -2.59
N THR A 95 7.10 20.92 -1.96
CA THR A 95 7.89 19.81 -2.52
C THR A 95 7.44 18.44 -2.01
N TYR A 96 6.60 18.42 -0.98
CA TYR A 96 6.15 17.21 -0.29
C TYR A 96 7.30 16.41 0.33
N ASP A 97 8.47 17.03 0.50
CA ASP A 97 9.61 16.38 1.15
C ASP A 97 9.28 16.14 2.63
N PRO A 98 9.39 14.89 3.10
CA PRO A 98 9.10 14.55 4.48
C PRO A 98 10.28 14.84 5.42
N SER A 99 9.98 15.09 6.69
CA SER A 99 10.95 15.14 7.78
C SER A 99 10.98 13.83 8.57
N GLY A 100 12.13 13.51 9.18
CA GLY A 100 12.27 12.32 10.00
C GLY A 100 11.39 12.36 11.26
N THR A 101 10.82 11.21 11.63
CA THR A 101 10.00 11.04 12.83
C THR A 101 10.36 9.75 13.56
N THR A 102 9.63 9.38 14.61
CA THR A 102 9.90 8.19 15.44
C THR A 102 8.60 7.47 15.78
N LEU A 103 8.58 6.15 15.54
CA LEU A 103 7.46 5.30 15.90
C LEU A 103 7.29 5.27 17.42
N THR A 104 6.05 5.40 17.90
CA THR A 104 5.78 5.24 19.33
C THR A 104 5.57 3.77 19.70
N PRO A 105 5.64 3.42 21.00
CA PRO A 105 5.18 2.11 21.45
C PRO A 105 3.71 1.83 21.10
N LEU A 106 2.85 2.84 21.07
CA LEU A 106 1.45 2.71 20.64
C LEU A 106 1.39 2.29 19.17
N GLY A 107 2.19 2.92 18.29
CA GLY A 107 2.24 2.55 16.88
C GLY A 107 2.67 1.10 16.66
N SER A 108 3.64 0.62 17.43
CA SER A 108 4.05 -0.78 17.39
C SER A 108 2.91 -1.74 17.78
N VAL A 109 2.09 -1.37 18.78
CA VAL A 109 0.91 -2.15 19.19
C VAL A 109 -0.17 -2.12 18.11
N GLN A 110 -0.41 -0.97 17.49
CA GLN A 110 -1.40 -0.83 16.42
C GLN A 110 -1.07 -1.72 15.23
N GLU A 111 0.18 -1.75 14.81
CA GLU A 111 0.65 -2.62 13.72
C GLU A 111 0.53 -4.10 14.08
N PHE A 112 0.91 -4.49 15.30
CA PHE A 112 0.71 -5.86 15.77
C PHE A 112 -0.76 -6.29 15.74
N GLN A 113 -1.68 -5.39 16.13
CA GLN A 113 -3.11 -5.63 16.06
C GLN A 113 -3.59 -5.74 14.61
N LEU A 114 -3.11 -4.89 13.71
CA LEU A 114 -3.38 -4.98 12.28
C LEU A 114 -2.91 -6.33 11.71
N GLY A 115 -1.69 -6.75 12.01
CA GLY A 115 -1.16 -8.06 11.62
C GLY A 115 -2.02 -9.21 12.13
N THR A 116 -2.47 -9.15 13.39
CA THR A 116 -3.36 -10.15 13.99
C THR A 116 -4.71 -10.21 13.27
N PHE A 117 -5.27 -9.04 12.93
CA PHE A 117 -6.49 -8.94 12.13
C PHE A 117 -6.29 -9.59 10.75
N LEU A 118 -5.24 -9.21 10.02
CA LEU A 118 -4.93 -9.74 8.69
C LEU A 118 -4.69 -11.26 8.71
N ARG A 119 -4.05 -11.79 9.76
CA ARG A 119 -3.94 -13.24 10.00
C ARG A 119 -5.32 -13.90 10.07
N SER A 120 -6.22 -13.34 10.86
CA SER A 120 -7.59 -13.87 11.01
C SER A 120 -8.39 -13.77 9.71
N THR A 121 -8.10 -12.79 8.87
CA THR A 121 -8.78 -12.55 7.59
C THR A 121 -8.26 -13.46 6.48
N TYR A 122 -6.94 -13.60 6.34
CA TYR A 122 -6.33 -14.23 5.17
C TYR A 122 -5.70 -15.60 5.44
N LEU A 123 -5.31 -15.90 6.69
CA LEU A 123 -4.62 -17.15 7.04
C LEU A 123 -5.52 -18.13 7.82
N ASN A 124 -6.74 -17.73 8.18
CA ASN A 124 -7.71 -18.61 8.83
C ASN A 124 -8.59 -19.30 7.79
N GLN A 125 -8.52 -20.63 7.72
CA GLN A 125 -9.31 -21.47 6.80
C GLN A 125 -10.84 -21.29 6.90
N HIS A 126 -11.34 -20.74 8.00
CA HIS A 126 -12.78 -20.45 8.18
C HIS A 126 -13.18 -19.05 7.74
N SER A 127 -12.22 -18.21 7.34
CA SER A 127 -12.47 -16.87 6.82
C SER A 127 -12.99 -16.95 5.38
N PRO A 128 -13.97 -16.12 4.98
CA PRO A 128 -14.38 -16.02 3.58
C PRO A 128 -13.30 -15.45 2.66
N SER A 129 -12.27 -14.79 3.22
CA SER A 129 -11.12 -14.25 2.49
C SER A 129 -9.86 -15.12 2.67
N PHE A 130 -10.01 -16.36 3.12
CA PHE A 130 -8.87 -17.27 3.26
C PHE A 130 -8.12 -17.44 1.94
N ILE A 131 -6.79 -17.31 2.00
CA ILE A 131 -5.91 -17.57 0.86
C ILE A 131 -5.63 -19.06 0.83
N GLU A 132 -6.20 -19.74 -0.15
CA GLU A 132 -6.09 -21.20 -0.23
C GLU A 132 -4.64 -21.66 -0.37
N GLY A 133 -4.22 -22.60 0.48
CA GLY A 133 -2.88 -23.22 0.46
C GLY A 133 -1.73 -22.37 1.00
N ILE A 134 -2.03 -21.23 1.64
CA ILE A 134 -1.03 -20.45 2.39
C ILE A 134 -0.55 -21.21 3.63
N SER A 135 0.76 -21.18 3.91
CA SER A 135 1.30 -21.73 5.15
C SER A 135 1.03 -20.78 6.32
N ALA A 136 0.04 -21.10 7.15
CA ALA A 136 -0.42 -20.19 8.21
C ALA A 136 0.40 -20.30 9.52
N ASP A 137 0.92 -21.47 9.88
CA ASP A 137 1.60 -21.68 11.17
C ASP A 137 3.08 -21.28 11.11
N VAL A 138 3.88 -22.00 10.32
CA VAL A 138 5.27 -21.62 10.00
C VAL A 138 5.29 -20.92 8.64
N VAL A 139 5.79 -19.70 8.58
CA VAL A 139 5.84 -18.89 7.35
C VAL A 139 6.64 -19.60 6.26
N ASP A 140 6.07 -19.65 5.05
CA ASP A 140 6.82 -19.95 3.83
C ASP A 140 7.15 -18.61 3.15
N ILE A 141 8.43 -18.23 3.19
CA ILE A 141 8.90 -16.96 2.63
C ILE A 141 8.75 -16.89 1.09
N ASN A 142 8.46 -18.00 0.41
CA ASN A 142 8.17 -17.98 -1.03
C ASN A 142 6.71 -17.60 -1.33
N GLN A 143 5.83 -17.57 -0.33
CA GLN A 143 4.44 -17.16 -0.45
C GLN A 143 4.20 -15.70 -0.02
N LEU A 144 5.27 -14.98 0.31
CA LEU A 144 5.22 -13.65 0.91
C LEU A 144 6.29 -12.73 0.31
N ILE A 145 5.88 -11.56 -0.17
CA ILE A 145 6.79 -10.46 -0.50
C ILE A 145 6.44 -9.30 0.42
N VAL A 146 7.42 -8.79 1.15
CA VAL A 146 7.24 -7.65 2.06
C VAL A 146 8.17 -6.53 1.64
N ARG A 147 7.61 -5.37 1.33
CA ARG A 147 8.33 -4.15 1.02
C ARG A 147 7.89 -3.05 1.97
N ALA A 148 8.84 -2.26 2.44
CA ALA A 148 8.58 -1.16 3.34
C ALA A 148 9.39 0.05 2.88
N ASP A 149 8.72 1.18 2.83
CA ASP A 149 9.37 2.45 2.54
C ASP A 149 10.42 2.80 3.61
N ALA A 150 11.56 3.30 3.16
CA ALA A 150 12.65 3.79 4.01
C ALA A 150 13.05 5.24 3.68
N ALA A 151 12.14 5.99 3.06
CA ALA A 151 12.32 7.39 2.72
C ALA A 151 12.27 8.32 3.94
N GLY A 152 12.19 9.63 3.67
CA GLY A 152 12.59 10.70 4.60
C GLY A 152 11.83 10.81 5.93
N GLU A 153 10.85 9.95 6.22
CA GLU A 153 10.25 9.77 7.56
C GLU A 153 11.17 9.01 8.52
N GLY A 154 12.29 8.50 8.01
CA GLY A 154 13.25 7.70 8.76
C GLY A 154 12.88 6.21 8.71
N ASN A 155 13.08 5.50 9.82
CA ASN A 155 12.91 4.05 9.87
C ASN A 155 11.53 3.61 10.37
N ILE A 156 10.56 4.52 10.45
CA ILE A 156 9.29 4.26 11.13
C ILE A 156 8.45 3.18 10.41
N ILE A 157 8.41 3.19 9.07
CA ILE A 157 7.68 2.20 8.28
C ILE A 157 8.36 0.83 8.37
N LEU A 158 9.69 0.77 8.36
CA LEU A 158 10.48 -0.45 8.62
C LEU A 158 10.26 -1.03 10.03
N GLN A 159 10.06 -0.17 11.03
CA GLN A 159 9.70 -0.60 12.38
C GLN A 159 8.24 -1.06 12.45
N SER A 160 7.31 -0.34 11.82
CA SER A 160 5.89 -0.68 11.76
C SER A 160 5.66 -2.05 11.11
N VAL A 161 6.30 -2.33 9.98
CA VAL A 161 6.17 -3.64 9.32
C VAL A 161 6.67 -4.78 10.19
N THR A 162 7.66 -4.54 11.04
CA THR A 162 8.11 -5.55 12.02
C THR A 162 7.00 -5.89 13.01
N GLY A 163 6.30 -4.88 13.54
CA GLY A 163 5.13 -5.09 14.40
C GLY A 163 3.99 -5.81 13.68
N LEU A 164 3.68 -5.41 12.45
CA LEU A 164 2.66 -6.04 11.61
C LEU A 164 2.98 -7.53 11.39
N LEU A 165 4.20 -7.85 11.00
CA LEU A 165 4.61 -9.24 10.74
C LEU A 165 4.58 -10.11 12.00
N GLN A 166 4.85 -9.54 13.18
CA GLN A 166 4.69 -10.24 14.46
C GLN A 166 3.23 -10.63 14.74
N GLY A 167 2.26 -9.80 14.35
CA GLY A 167 0.86 -10.14 14.45
C GLY A 167 0.41 -11.13 13.37
N LEU A 168 0.95 -10.98 12.15
CA LEU A 168 0.58 -11.81 11.00
C LEU A 168 1.10 -13.25 11.13
N PHE A 169 2.35 -13.41 11.57
CA PHE A 169 3.05 -14.66 11.80
C PHE A 169 3.65 -14.68 13.22
N PRO A 170 2.83 -14.95 14.25
CA PRO A 170 3.29 -14.93 15.64
C PRO A 170 4.32 -16.04 15.90
N PRO A 171 5.10 -15.94 17.00
CA PRO A 171 6.02 -17.00 17.42
C PRO A 171 5.31 -18.34 17.58
N THR A 172 5.92 -19.41 17.08
CA THR A 172 5.37 -20.78 17.14
C THR A 172 6.48 -21.78 17.48
N PRO A 173 6.25 -22.74 18.39
CA PRO A 173 7.24 -23.78 18.70
C PRO A 173 7.55 -24.68 17.50
N HIS A 174 6.71 -24.66 16.45
CA HIS A 174 6.94 -25.39 15.20
C HIS A 174 8.02 -24.75 14.31
N ASN A 175 8.38 -23.48 14.56
CA ASN A 175 9.57 -22.88 13.96
C ASN A 175 10.82 -23.38 14.69
N ASN A 176 11.23 -24.59 14.32
CA ASN A 176 12.29 -25.34 14.99
C ASN A 176 13.11 -26.15 14.00
N ILE A 177 14.22 -26.71 14.51
CA ILE A 177 15.04 -27.70 13.82
C ILE A 177 15.36 -28.86 14.77
N THR A 178 15.28 -30.10 14.28
CA THR A 178 15.77 -31.28 15.01
C THR A 178 17.19 -31.59 14.55
N LEU A 179 18.13 -31.62 15.49
CA LEU A 179 19.54 -31.87 15.22
C LEU A 179 19.85 -33.38 15.18
N ALA A 180 21.03 -33.73 14.65
CA ALA A 180 21.47 -35.13 14.51
C ALA A 180 21.59 -35.89 15.85
N ASN A 181 21.75 -35.19 16.97
CA ASN A 181 21.78 -35.77 18.32
C ASN A 181 20.37 -35.98 18.92
N GLY A 182 19.30 -35.71 18.17
CA GLY A 182 17.91 -35.82 18.61
C GLY A 182 17.39 -34.64 19.42
N THR A 183 18.17 -33.59 19.67
CA THR A 183 17.68 -32.39 20.35
C THR A 183 16.95 -31.47 19.38
N THR A 184 15.82 -30.91 19.79
CA THR A 184 15.08 -29.88 19.05
C THR A 184 15.46 -28.50 19.56
N VAL A 185 15.81 -27.60 18.63
CA VAL A 185 16.08 -26.19 18.91
C VAL A 185 14.94 -25.36 18.32
N ILE A 186 14.31 -24.55 19.16
CA ILE A 186 13.28 -23.59 18.75
C ILE A 186 13.96 -22.24 18.53
N THR A 187 13.52 -21.52 17.50
CA THR A 187 13.98 -20.14 17.24
C THR A 187 13.78 -19.24 18.47
N PRO A 188 14.62 -18.22 18.73
CA PRO A 188 14.48 -17.36 19.91
C PRO A 188 13.10 -16.71 20.08
N LEU A 189 12.86 -16.14 21.27
CA LEU A 189 11.59 -15.49 21.63
C LEU A 189 10.35 -16.41 21.48
N GLY A 190 10.54 -17.69 21.77
CA GLY A 190 9.44 -18.68 21.73
C GLY A 190 9.06 -19.14 20.32
N GLY A 191 9.98 -19.05 19.35
CA GLY A 191 9.74 -19.48 17.97
C GLY A 191 9.46 -18.33 17.01
N TYR A 192 10.00 -17.14 17.28
CA TYR A 192 9.85 -15.96 16.42
C TYR A 192 10.21 -16.27 14.98
N GLN A 193 9.42 -15.76 14.03
CA GLN A 193 9.57 -16.05 12.61
C GLN A 193 10.23 -14.88 11.89
N TYR A 194 11.44 -15.08 11.38
CA TYR A 194 12.20 -14.05 10.67
C TYR A 194 11.74 -13.97 9.21
N ILE A 195 10.96 -12.95 8.92
CA ILE A 195 10.44 -12.67 7.58
C ILE A 195 11.29 -11.58 6.93
N PRO A 196 11.85 -11.80 5.73
CA PRO A 196 12.59 -10.77 5.00
C PRO A 196 11.70 -9.58 4.66
N VAL A 197 12.23 -8.37 4.87
CA VAL A 197 11.62 -7.11 4.46
C VAL A 197 12.57 -6.43 3.48
N GLU A 198 12.08 -6.14 2.29
CA GLU A 198 12.78 -5.33 1.30
C GLU A 198 12.58 -3.84 1.64
N SER A 199 13.68 -3.16 1.98
CA SER A 199 13.69 -1.70 2.13
C SER A 199 13.57 -1.04 0.76
N VAL A 200 12.62 -0.13 0.60
CA VAL A 200 12.45 0.67 -0.62
C VAL A 200 13.09 2.02 -0.36
N GLU A 201 14.35 2.14 -0.79
CA GLU A 201 15.12 3.38 -0.67
C GLU A 201 14.75 4.32 -1.82
N PRO A 202 14.34 5.55 -1.54
CA PRO A 202 13.79 6.42 -2.57
C PRO A 202 14.84 6.82 -3.62
N ASP A 203 16.12 6.84 -3.29
CA ASP A 203 17.20 7.13 -4.25
C ASP A 203 17.39 6.06 -5.33
N GLU A 204 16.94 4.84 -5.05
CA GLU A 204 17.09 3.69 -5.94
C GLU A 204 15.74 3.22 -6.52
N ASP A 205 14.64 3.46 -5.80
CA ASP A 205 13.30 2.99 -6.16
C ASP A 205 12.23 4.08 -5.89
N ILE A 206 11.68 4.62 -6.98
CA ILE A 206 10.66 5.68 -6.94
C ILE A 206 9.26 5.18 -6.55
N SER A 207 9.05 3.86 -6.41
CA SER A 207 7.70 3.28 -6.35
C SER A 207 6.87 3.72 -5.14
N LEU A 208 7.46 4.09 -4.01
CA LEU A 208 6.72 4.51 -2.81
C LEU A 208 6.78 6.03 -2.56
N ASN A 209 7.72 6.75 -3.18
CA ASN A 209 7.94 8.18 -2.98
C ASN A 209 8.10 8.97 -4.29
N SER A 210 7.35 8.58 -5.33
CA SER A 210 7.46 9.14 -6.68
C SER A 210 7.16 10.64 -6.78
N PHE A 211 6.54 11.23 -5.75
CA PHE A 211 6.24 12.66 -5.68
C PHE A 211 7.46 13.50 -5.24
N THR A 212 8.45 12.92 -4.57
CA THR A 212 9.65 13.64 -4.13
C THR A 212 10.68 13.79 -5.25
N SER A 213 11.46 14.87 -5.25
CA SER A 213 12.46 15.15 -6.29
C SER A 213 11.87 15.19 -7.72
N CYS A 214 10.63 15.64 -7.84
CA CYS A 214 9.88 15.69 -9.09
C CYS A 214 9.54 17.14 -9.46
N PRO A 215 10.41 17.87 -10.20
CA PRO A 215 10.20 19.27 -10.53
C PRO A 215 8.84 19.62 -11.14
N ASN A 216 8.30 18.75 -11.99
CA ASN A 216 6.96 18.97 -12.56
C ASN A 216 5.83 18.78 -11.53
N PHE A 217 6.01 17.94 -10.52
CA PHE A 217 5.06 17.81 -9.41
C PHE A 217 5.13 19.03 -8.47
N ASP A 218 6.33 19.54 -8.21
CA ASP A 218 6.53 20.77 -7.43
C ASP A 218 5.83 21.95 -8.13
N GLN A 219 6.02 22.08 -9.46
CA GLN A 219 5.34 23.10 -10.26
C GLN A 219 3.83 22.91 -10.26
N HIS A 220 3.35 21.68 -10.41
CA HIS A 220 1.92 21.37 -10.35
C HIS A 220 1.31 21.78 -8.99
N THR A 221 2.00 21.50 -7.88
CA THR A 221 1.57 21.90 -6.54
C THR A 221 1.53 23.42 -6.40
N ALA A 222 2.54 24.13 -6.90
CA ALA A 222 2.54 25.59 -6.92
C ALA A 222 1.38 26.17 -7.75
N ASP A 223 1.12 25.60 -8.94
CA ASP A 223 0.02 26.01 -9.81
C ASP A 223 -1.36 25.74 -9.17
N PHE A 224 -1.52 24.60 -8.49
CA PHE A 224 -2.72 24.26 -7.73
C PHE A 224 -2.98 25.27 -6.62
N TYR A 225 -1.96 25.64 -5.84
CA TYR A 225 -2.10 26.67 -4.81
C TYR A 225 -2.37 28.07 -5.35
N ALA A 226 -1.95 28.36 -6.59
CA ALA A 226 -2.28 29.59 -7.30
C ALA A 226 -3.67 29.55 -7.98
N SER A 227 -4.34 28.40 -7.99
CA SER A 227 -5.61 28.23 -8.72
C SER A 227 -6.75 29.04 -8.07
N PRO A 228 -7.73 29.53 -8.87
CA PRO A 228 -8.88 30.25 -8.34
C PRO A 228 -9.70 29.44 -7.32
N LEU A 229 -9.79 28.12 -7.49
CA LEU A 229 -10.53 27.23 -6.59
C LEU A 229 -9.84 27.12 -5.24
N PHE A 230 -8.51 26.88 -5.23
CA PHE A 230 -7.76 26.81 -3.99
C PHE A 230 -7.81 28.14 -3.22
N LEU A 231 -7.61 29.26 -3.92
CA LEU A 231 -7.66 30.59 -3.31
C LEU A 231 -9.05 30.92 -2.74
N ALA A 232 -10.13 30.49 -3.40
CA ALA A 232 -11.49 30.66 -2.90
C ALA A 232 -11.74 29.84 -1.63
N GLU A 233 -11.23 28.61 -1.57
CA GLU A 233 -11.36 27.77 -0.37
C GLU A 233 -10.48 28.29 0.79
N ALA A 234 -9.26 28.74 0.49
CA ALA A 234 -8.37 29.38 1.45
C ALA A 234 -9.04 30.61 2.09
N ALA A 235 -9.72 31.44 1.28
CA ALA A 235 -10.46 32.60 1.78
C ALA A 235 -11.65 32.21 2.66
N GLN A 236 -12.33 31.10 2.36
CA GLN A 236 -13.43 30.57 3.18
C GLN A 236 -12.92 30.00 4.51
N ALA A 237 -11.79 29.31 4.52
CA ALA A 237 -11.20 28.72 5.71
C ALA A 237 -10.46 29.72 6.61
N ALA A 238 -10.08 30.89 6.08
CA ALA A 238 -9.26 31.88 6.79
C ALA A 238 -9.78 32.28 8.19
N PRO A 239 -11.09 32.51 8.42
CA PRO A 239 -11.60 32.83 9.76
C PRO A 239 -11.36 31.70 10.76
N PHE A 240 -11.58 30.45 10.34
CA PHE A 240 -11.34 29.27 11.17
C PHE A 240 -9.85 29.11 11.50
N LEU A 241 -8.97 29.31 10.51
CA LEU A 241 -7.53 29.20 10.73
C LEU A 241 -6.97 30.27 11.67
N ALA A 242 -7.55 31.48 11.63
CA ALA A 242 -7.21 32.53 12.59
C ALA A 242 -7.60 32.14 14.03
N GLU A 243 -8.73 31.46 14.21
CA GLU A 243 -9.15 30.92 15.51
C GLU A 243 -8.30 29.72 15.96
N LEU A 244 -7.76 28.95 15.03
CA LEU A 244 -6.87 27.82 15.32
C LEU A 244 -5.46 28.23 15.75
N GLN A 245 -4.98 29.42 15.41
CA GLN A 245 -3.59 29.86 15.68
C GLN A 245 -3.11 29.60 17.12
N PRO A 246 -3.89 29.81 18.19
CA PRO A 246 -3.46 29.52 19.56
C PRO A 246 -3.19 28.04 19.84
N PHE A 247 -3.75 27.15 19.02
CA PHE A 247 -3.62 25.69 19.13
C PHE A 247 -2.61 25.11 18.14
N ALA A 248 -2.12 25.91 17.18
CA ALA A 248 -1.17 25.49 16.16
C ALA A 248 0.30 25.58 16.62
N ASP A 249 0.56 25.96 17.87
CA ASP A 249 1.88 26.37 18.38
C ASP A 249 2.56 27.38 17.44
N ASN A 250 3.76 27.07 16.95
CA ASN A 250 4.54 27.88 16.03
C ASN A 250 4.34 27.50 14.55
N ARG A 251 3.36 26.66 14.23
CA ARG A 251 3.11 26.22 12.85
C ARG A 251 2.47 27.34 12.04
N SER A 252 2.76 27.34 10.75
CA SER A 252 2.06 28.19 9.80
C SER A 252 0.59 27.78 9.73
N ILE A 253 -0.33 28.74 9.88
CA ILE A 253 -1.76 28.55 9.62
C ILE A 253 -2.14 28.82 8.15
N ASP A 254 -1.15 29.02 7.28
CA ASP A 254 -1.40 29.19 5.85
C ASP A 254 -2.14 27.97 5.31
N PHE A 255 -3.12 28.19 4.43
CA PHE A 255 -3.95 27.14 3.89
C PHE A 255 -3.14 26.08 3.12
N THR A 256 -1.98 26.43 2.58
CA THR A 256 -1.03 25.47 1.97
C THR A 256 -0.48 24.47 2.99
N ASN A 257 -0.37 24.86 4.26
CA ASN A 257 0.18 24.04 5.34
C ASN A 257 -0.86 23.14 6.04
N MET A 258 -2.06 23.01 5.46
CA MET A 258 -3.19 22.35 6.10
C MET A 258 -2.93 20.88 6.47
N PHE A 259 -2.15 20.17 5.66
CA PHE A 259 -1.74 18.79 5.97
C PHE A 259 -1.02 18.71 7.32
N ASN A 260 -0.03 19.58 7.55
CA ASN A 260 0.74 19.58 8.81
C ASN A 260 -0.10 20.01 10.01
N ILE A 261 -1.09 20.89 9.80
CA ILE A 261 -2.03 21.32 10.85
C ILE A 261 -2.93 20.14 11.25
N PHE A 262 -3.51 19.43 10.27
CA PHE A 262 -4.35 18.26 10.54
C PHE A 262 -3.54 17.10 11.11
N ASP A 263 -2.34 16.81 10.59
CA ASP A 263 -1.49 15.74 11.12
C ASP A 263 -1.12 15.98 12.58
N PHE A 264 -0.76 17.22 12.91
CA PHE A 264 -0.52 17.62 14.30
C PHE A 264 -1.77 17.47 15.16
N ALA A 265 -2.94 17.93 14.67
CA ALA A 265 -4.20 17.81 15.41
C ALA A 265 -4.58 16.34 15.65
N THR A 266 -4.46 15.47 14.64
CA THR A 266 -4.73 14.03 14.74
C THR A 266 -3.75 13.33 15.68
N ALA A 267 -2.48 13.76 15.72
CA ALA A 267 -1.50 13.23 16.68
C ALA A 267 -1.82 13.60 18.14
N LEU A 268 -2.51 14.73 18.38
CA LEU A 268 -2.97 15.13 19.70
C LEU A 268 -4.31 14.49 20.09
N ASP A 269 -5.25 14.43 19.13
CA ASP A 269 -6.59 13.90 19.32
C ASP A 269 -7.01 13.06 18.10
N PRO A 270 -7.04 11.72 18.23
CA PRO A 270 -7.46 10.81 17.17
C PRO A 270 -8.91 11.00 16.69
N GLU A 271 -9.76 11.74 17.41
CA GLU A 271 -11.14 12.03 16.97
C GLU A 271 -11.21 13.11 15.87
N VAL A 272 -10.10 13.81 15.61
CA VAL A 272 -10.01 14.79 14.51
C VAL A 272 -10.00 14.06 13.16
N ALA A 273 -11.17 13.97 12.54
CA ALA A 273 -11.37 13.36 11.22
C ALA A 273 -10.76 14.21 10.09
N GLY A 274 -10.12 13.57 9.12
CA GLY A 274 -9.59 14.23 7.93
C GLY A 274 -8.38 13.54 7.30
N ILE A 275 -7.67 12.72 8.09
CA ILE A 275 -6.54 11.89 7.65
C ILE A 275 -6.90 10.43 7.92
N VAL A 276 -6.43 9.52 7.05
CA VAL A 276 -6.53 8.07 7.24
C VAL A 276 -5.86 7.68 8.54
N ASP A 277 -6.51 6.89 9.41
CA ASP A 277 -5.99 6.53 10.73
C ASP A 277 -4.68 5.72 10.65
N TYR A 278 -3.87 5.77 11.70
CA TYR A 278 -2.68 4.90 11.84
C TYR A 278 -3.09 3.42 11.81
N ALA A 279 -2.22 2.57 11.24
CA ALA A 279 -2.50 1.15 11.00
C ALA A 279 -3.78 0.89 10.16
N ALA A 280 -4.16 1.82 9.30
CA ALA A 280 -5.15 1.58 8.25
C ALA A 280 -4.56 0.75 7.12
N VAL A 281 -5.40 0.04 6.38
CA VAL A 281 -4.98 -0.82 5.28
C VAL A 281 -5.97 -0.78 4.11
N VAL A 282 -5.44 -0.72 2.88
CA VAL A 282 -6.17 -1.09 1.67
C VAL A 282 -5.72 -2.48 1.24
N ALA A 283 -6.69 -3.34 0.96
CA ALA A 283 -6.48 -4.68 0.46
C ALA A 283 -7.03 -4.82 -0.96
N LEU A 284 -6.18 -5.18 -1.91
CA LEU A 284 -6.56 -5.60 -3.25
C LEU A 284 -6.58 -7.12 -3.27
N GLU A 285 -7.78 -7.69 -3.12
CA GLU A 285 -7.98 -9.13 -3.13
C GLU A 285 -8.19 -9.60 -4.56
N LEU A 286 -7.38 -10.58 -4.98
CA LEU A 286 -7.54 -11.29 -6.23
C LEU A 286 -8.39 -12.54 -5.97
N HIS A 287 -9.53 -12.63 -6.65
CA HIS A 287 -10.43 -13.77 -6.56
C HIS A 287 -10.23 -14.68 -7.77
N GLY A 288 -10.15 -15.99 -7.50
CA GLY A 288 -10.11 -16.99 -8.56
C GLY A 288 -11.38 -16.95 -9.43
N GLY A 289 -11.25 -17.30 -10.71
CA GLY A 289 -12.37 -17.43 -11.61
C GLY A 289 -12.94 -18.86 -11.59
N ALA A 290 -14.23 -19.01 -11.30
CA ALA A 290 -14.88 -20.32 -11.34
C ALA A 290 -14.84 -20.89 -12.78
N HIS A 291 -14.43 -22.16 -12.92
CA HIS A 291 -14.44 -22.90 -14.19
C HIS A 291 -13.71 -22.21 -15.35
N GLY A 292 -12.60 -21.52 -15.07
CA GLY A 292 -11.83 -20.82 -16.10
C GLY A 292 -12.43 -19.47 -16.51
N ALA A 293 -13.38 -18.94 -15.74
CA ALA A 293 -13.75 -17.54 -15.82
C ALA A 293 -12.56 -16.63 -15.51
N GLU A 294 -12.64 -15.39 -15.96
CA GLU A 294 -11.61 -14.39 -15.66
C GLU A 294 -11.55 -14.11 -14.14
N PRO A 295 -10.34 -14.01 -13.56
CA PRO A 295 -10.17 -13.53 -12.19
C PRO A 295 -10.76 -12.13 -12.00
N THR A 296 -11.21 -11.83 -10.78
CA THR A 296 -11.70 -10.50 -10.42
C THR A 296 -10.87 -9.89 -9.30
N VAL A 297 -10.81 -8.56 -9.25
CA VAL A 297 -10.12 -7.81 -8.20
C VAL A 297 -11.13 -6.97 -7.43
N SER A 298 -11.14 -7.13 -6.11
CA SER A 298 -11.89 -6.25 -5.22
C SER A 298 -10.93 -5.43 -4.37
N ILE A 299 -11.28 -4.16 -4.13
CA ILE A 299 -10.54 -3.32 -3.19
C ILE A 299 -11.36 -3.19 -1.90
N LYS A 300 -10.69 -3.34 -0.77
CA LYS A 300 -11.27 -3.12 0.55
C LYS A 300 -10.42 -2.17 1.37
N PHE A 301 -11.02 -1.49 2.32
CA PHE A 301 -10.35 -0.56 3.22
C PHE A 301 -10.76 -0.80 4.67
N LYS A 302 -9.80 -0.70 5.58
CA LYS A 302 -10.00 -0.69 7.04
C LYS A 302 -9.28 0.52 7.59
N ASN A 303 -9.99 1.38 8.32
CA ASN A 303 -9.43 2.61 8.86
C ASN A 303 -8.92 2.44 10.29
N GLY A 304 -7.64 2.11 10.45
CA GLY A 304 -6.97 1.99 11.73
C GLY A 304 -7.50 0.89 12.64
N THR A 305 -7.07 0.89 13.91
CA THR A 305 -7.35 -0.20 14.86
C THR A 305 -8.79 -0.23 15.37
N SER A 306 -9.49 0.90 15.38
CA SER A 306 -10.86 1.04 15.86
C SER A 306 -11.90 0.46 14.91
N ASP A 307 -11.60 0.42 13.60
CA ASP A 307 -12.48 -0.15 12.58
C ASP A 307 -12.41 -1.69 12.58
N PRO A 308 -13.46 -2.42 12.97
CA PRO A 308 -13.34 -3.86 13.21
C PRO A 308 -13.30 -4.73 11.94
N LYS A 309 -13.46 -4.15 10.74
CA LYS A 309 -13.63 -4.92 9.50
C LYS A 309 -13.06 -4.22 8.28
N LEU A 310 -12.94 -4.98 7.20
CA LEU A 310 -12.69 -4.47 5.86
C LEU A 310 -14.02 -4.07 5.20
N HIS A 311 -14.08 -2.85 4.67
CA HIS A 311 -15.20 -2.33 3.90
C HIS A 311 -14.88 -2.37 2.41
N THR A 312 -15.78 -2.93 1.61
CA THR A 312 -15.61 -2.98 0.15
C THR A 312 -15.69 -1.58 -0.44
N LEU A 313 -14.69 -1.24 -1.25
CA LEU A 313 -14.66 -0.04 -2.06
C LEU A 313 -15.17 -0.37 -3.46
N HIS A 314 -16.16 0.40 -3.89
CA HIS A 314 -16.75 0.26 -5.22
C HIS A 314 -15.90 1.02 -6.23
N LEU A 315 -15.37 0.29 -7.21
CA LEU A 315 -14.55 0.86 -8.29
C LEU A 315 -15.36 1.04 -9.55
N PHE A 316 -15.05 2.12 -10.29
CA PHE A 316 -15.55 2.34 -11.66
C PHE A 316 -17.08 2.32 -11.78
N GLY A 317 -17.80 2.71 -10.72
CA GLY A 317 -19.27 2.65 -10.65
C GLY A 317 -19.84 1.23 -10.52
N SER A 318 -19.01 0.21 -10.36
CA SER A 318 -19.43 -1.17 -10.11
C SER A 318 -19.79 -1.37 -8.64
N HIS A 319 -20.99 -1.91 -8.41
CA HIS A 319 -21.47 -2.31 -7.08
C HIS A 319 -21.28 -3.81 -6.81
N ALA A 320 -20.53 -4.52 -7.66
CA ALA A 320 -20.27 -5.94 -7.49
C ALA A 320 -19.44 -6.19 -6.22
N THR A 321 -19.89 -7.12 -5.38
CA THR A 321 -19.20 -7.49 -4.13
C THR A 321 -17.92 -8.27 -4.37
N ASN A 322 -17.82 -8.97 -5.50
CA ASN A 322 -16.65 -9.79 -5.87
C ASN A 322 -15.65 -9.00 -6.73
N GLY A 323 -15.80 -7.67 -6.81
CA GLY A 323 -14.89 -6.81 -7.57
C GLY A 323 -15.21 -6.71 -9.05
N VAL A 324 -14.22 -6.27 -9.82
CA VAL A 324 -14.28 -6.09 -11.28
C VAL A 324 -13.35 -7.08 -11.98
N PRO A 325 -13.61 -7.47 -13.25
CA PRO A 325 -12.67 -8.26 -14.03
C PRO A 325 -11.25 -7.67 -14.02
N LEU A 326 -10.22 -8.53 -13.88
CA LEU A 326 -8.83 -8.10 -13.78
C LEU A 326 -8.38 -7.30 -15.02
N SER A 327 -8.78 -7.70 -16.22
CA SER A 327 -8.50 -6.96 -17.46
C SER A 327 -9.10 -5.55 -17.42
N GLN A 328 -10.37 -5.42 -17.03
CA GLN A 328 -11.01 -4.13 -16.88
C GLN A 328 -10.28 -3.25 -15.85
N PHE A 329 -9.85 -3.84 -14.73
CA PHE A 329 -9.07 -3.13 -13.71
C PHE A 329 -7.76 -2.59 -14.30
N ILE A 330 -7.00 -3.43 -15.00
CA ILE A 330 -5.73 -3.03 -15.63
C ILE A 330 -5.97 -1.96 -16.70
N ASP A 331 -6.91 -2.17 -17.62
CA ASP A 331 -7.17 -1.26 -18.73
C ASP A 331 -7.60 0.13 -18.26
N LEU A 332 -8.38 0.22 -17.18
CA LEU A 332 -8.82 1.51 -16.63
C LEU A 332 -7.72 2.25 -15.87
N LEU A 333 -6.71 1.55 -15.34
CA LEU A 333 -5.62 2.18 -14.59
C LEU A 333 -4.36 2.41 -15.44
N ALA A 334 -4.18 1.63 -16.51
CA ALA A 334 -2.99 1.69 -17.36
C ALA A 334 -2.66 3.10 -17.92
N PRO A 335 -3.64 3.93 -18.33
CA PRO A 335 -3.35 5.27 -18.85
C PRO A 335 -2.72 6.24 -17.84
N ALA A 336 -2.87 5.97 -16.54
CA ALA A 336 -2.31 6.78 -15.46
C ALA A 336 -1.06 6.16 -14.82
N ALA A 337 -0.65 4.97 -15.28
CA ALA A 337 0.46 4.25 -14.69
C ALA A 337 1.80 4.74 -15.22
N VAL A 338 2.74 4.98 -14.31
CA VAL A 338 4.16 5.19 -14.61
C VAL A 338 4.89 3.88 -14.37
N ASN A 339 5.39 3.27 -15.44
CA ASN A 339 5.82 1.86 -15.45
C ASN A 339 7.34 1.66 -15.36
N SER A 340 8.11 2.75 -15.41
CA SER A 340 9.57 2.66 -15.29
C SER A 340 10.16 3.94 -14.71
N THR A 341 11.36 3.81 -14.14
CA THR A 341 12.15 4.97 -13.69
C THR A 341 12.41 5.95 -14.83
N GLN A 342 12.67 5.48 -16.05
CA GLN A 342 12.90 6.35 -17.21
C GLN A 342 11.67 7.20 -17.58
N GLU A 343 10.49 6.57 -17.56
CA GLU A 343 9.22 7.27 -17.78
C GLU A 343 8.98 8.31 -16.68
N TRP A 344 9.21 7.94 -15.42
CA TRP A 344 9.14 8.85 -14.28
C TRP A 344 10.10 10.05 -14.44
N CYS A 345 11.37 9.82 -14.80
CA CYS A 345 12.34 10.89 -15.03
C CYS A 345 11.85 11.90 -16.07
N THR A 346 11.26 11.38 -17.16
CA THR A 346 10.71 12.22 -18.24
C THR A 346 9.49 13.01 -17.74
N LEU A 347 8.55 12.34 -17.08
CA LEU A 347 7.33 12.95 -16.56
C LEU A 347 7.61 14.01 -15.50
N CYS A 348 8.59 13.76 -14.64
CA CYS A 348 8.99 14.65 -13.55
C CYS A 348 9.93 15.77 -13.98
N ASN A 349 10.48 15.72 -15.21
CA ASN A 349 11.59 16.57 -15.62
C ASN A 349 12.80 16.47 -14.67
N GLN A 350 13.11 15.24 -14.24
CA GLN A 350 14.23 14.92 -13.36
C GLN A 350 15.39 14.31 -14.15
N THR A 351 16.61 14.80 -13.93
CA THR A 351 17.78 14.46 -14.75
C THR A 351 18.99 13.95 -13.97
N THR A 352 19.01 14.09 -12.64
CA THR A 352 20.20 13.80 -11.83
C THR A 352 19.93 12.91 -10.63
N LEU A 353 18.77 13.04 -9.99
CA LEU A 353 18.41 12.30 -8.78
C LEU A 353 17.62 11.03 -9.10
N ARG A 354 17.43 10.15 -8.10
CA ARG A 354 16.49 9.01 -8.17
C ARG A 354 16.75 8.08 -9.36
N GLY A 355 18.02 7.83 -9.67
CA GLY A 355 18.46 7.03 -10.82
C GLY A 355 18.38 7.72 -12.19
N CYS A 356 17.90 8.97 -12.30
CA CYS A 356 17.72 9.62 -13.61
C CYS A 356 19.01 10.00 -14.34
N SER A 357 20.14 10.09 -13.61
CA SER A 357 21.44 10.43 -14.21
C SER A 357 21.90 9.44 -15.27
N VAL A 358 21.45 8.18 -15.21
CA VAL A 358 21.81 7.13 -16.20
C VAL A 358 21.14 7.32 -17.56
N PHE A 359 20.07 8.13 -17.64
CA PHE A 359 19.33 8.40 -18.88
C PHE A 359 19.72 9.72 -19.54
N ASN A 360 20.58 10.51 -18.89
CA ASN A 360 21.04 11.81 -19.36
C ASN A 360 22.37 11.65 -20.12
N THR A 361 22.32 11.04 -21.30
CA THR A 361 23.48 10.81 -22.20
C THR A 361 23.32 11.50 -23.53
#